data_AF-A0A9D8LDS7-F1
#
_entry.id   AF-A0A9D8LDS7-F1
#
_cell.length_a   1.000
_cell.length_b   1.000
_cell.length_c   1.000
_cell.angle_alpha   90.00
_cell.angle_beta   90.00
_cell.angle_gamma   90.00
#
_symmetry.space_group_name_H-M   'P 1'
#
loop_
_entity.id
_entity.type
_entity.pdbx_description
1 polymer ?
#
loop_
_entity_poly.entity_id
_entity_poly.type
_entity_poly.pdbx_seq_one_letter_code
_entity_poly.pdbx_strand_id
1 'polypeptide(L)'
;MAQVLAFQNREGFHMGLRALAYEQAMSDPINEALVLYTGFGTSPFPRAKTPHLVQRFGSAKGAELKQRILDLLEELQQPVEALEVRSRKSLTERAIEQLQPRHPELDDSGLKALAWTYSFGLR
;
A
#
# COMPACT_ATOMS: atom_id res chain seq x y z
N MET A 1 14.49 -44.09 -35.71
CA MET A 1 14.27 -44.99 -34.57
C MET A 1 14.48 -44.16 -33.30
N ALA A 2 13.39 -43.64 -32.72
CA ALA A 2 12.77 -44.07 -31.45
C ALA A 2 13.19 -43.10 -30.30
N GLN A 3 12.34 -42.12 -29.94
CA GLN A 3 11.29 -42.16 -28.89
C GLN A 3 11.86 -42.31 -27.46
N VAL A 4 11.81 -41.25 -26.62
CA VAL A 4 10.73 -40.84 -25.66
C VAL A 4 10.79 -41.58 -24.32
N LEU A 5 10.95 -40.83 -23.21
CA LEU A 5 10.26 -40.89 -21.90
C LEU A 5 11.16 -40.26 -20.82
N ALA A 6 10.90 -39.02 -20.40
CA ALA A 6 9.98 -38.66 -19.32
C ALA A 6 10.54 -38.96 -17.91
N PHE A 7 10.98 -37.91 -17.22
CA PHE A 7 10.73 -37.81 -15.78
C PHE A 7 10.49 -36.33 -15.41
N GLN A 8 9.21 -35.99 -15.28
CA GLN A 8 8.79 -34.84 -14.49
C GLN A 8 8.99 -35.18 -13.01
N ASN A 9 9.57 -34.25 -12.25
CA ASN A 9 9.09 -33.88 -10.92
C ASN A 9 9.76 -32.53 -10.60
N ARG A 10 9.11 -31.41 -10.94
CA ARG A 10 8.17 -30.67 -10.06
C ARG A 10 8.76 -30.51 -8.67
N GLU A 11 9.64 -29.55 -8.46
CA GLU A 11 9.94 -28.94 -7.14
C GLU A 11 10.72 -27.64 -7.40
N GLY A 12 10.08 -26.65 -8.02
CA GLY A 12 10.77 -25.39 -8.36
C GLY A 12 9.89 -24.15 -8.51
N PHE A 13 8.57 -24.27 -8.36
CA PHE A 13 7.65 -23.16 -8.66
C PHE A 13 7.28 -22.28 -7.47
N HIS A 14 7.71 -22.62 -6.25
CA HIS A 14 7.30 -21.89 -5.04
C HIS A 14 8.40 -21.08 -4.34
N MET A 15 9.65 -21.18 -4.77
CA MET A 15 10.77 -20.49 -4.10
C MET A 15 11.31 -19.25 -4.83
N GLY A 16 10.81 -18.95 -6.05
CA GLY A 16 11.22 -17.77 -6.83
C GLY A 16 10.33 -16.53 -6.63
N LEU A 17 9.04 -16.71 -6.32
CA LEU A 17 8.11 -15.57 -6.14
C LEU A 17 8.43 -14.74 -4.89
N ARG A 18 8.97 -15.37 -3.85
CA ARG A 18 9.27 -14.69 -2.57
C ARG A 18 10.55 -13.86 -2.62
N ALA A 19 11.52 -14.26 -3.43
CA ALA A 19 12.79 -13.53 -3.59
C ALA A 19 12.63 -12.30 -4.50
N LEU A 20 11.85 -12.40 -5.59
CA LEU A 20 11.49 -11.23 -6.41
C LEU A 20 10.65 -10.20 -5.63
N ALA A 21 9.75 -10.66 -4.77
CA ALA A 21 9.04 -9.78 -3.84
C ALA A 21 9.98 -9.08 -2.84
N TYR A 22 11.08 -9.73 -2.44
CA TYR A 22 12.07 -9.17 -1.51
C TYR A 22 13.04 -8.21 -2.19
N GLU A 23 13.43 -8.46 -3.45
CA GLU A 23 14.22 -7.50 -4.25
C GLU A 23 13.39 -6.29 -4.72
N GLN A 24 12.08 -6.45 -4.92
CA GLN A 24 11.14 -5.33 -5.07
C GLN A 24 10.83 -4.61 -3.74
N ALA A 25 11.12 -5.23 -2.60
CA ALA A 25 11.06 -4.60 -1.27
C ALA A 25 12.25 -3.65 -0.99
N MET A 26 13.02 -3.27 -2.02
CA MET A 26 13.69 -1.96 -2.07
C MET A 26 12.62 -0.86 -2.11
N SER A 27 11.96 -0.65 -0.96
CA SER A 27 10.92 0.36 -0.66
C SER A 27 9.93 0.57 -1.82
N ASP A 28 8.82 -0.19 -1.85
CA ASP A 28 7.77 0.02 -2.86
C ASP A 28 7.43 1.54 -2.91
N PRO A 29 7.42 2.15 -4.11
CA PRO A 29 7.24 3.59 -4.27
C PRO A 29 5.92 4.10 -3.69
N ILE A 30 4.96 3.21 -3.38
CA ILE A 30 3.70 3.56 -2.74
C ILE A 30 3.90 4.25 -1.38
N ASN A 31 4.92 3.86 -0.59
CA ASN A 31 5.16 4.44 0.73
C ASN A 31 5.61 5.89 0.62
N GLU A 32 6.62 6.15 -0.24
CA GLU A 32 7.08 7.50 -0.54
C GLU A 32 5.95 8.33 -1.18
N ALA A 33 5.18 7.72 -2.10
CA ALA A 33 4.06 8.38 -2.75
C ALA A 33 2.94 8.74 -1.77
N LEU A 34 2.62 7.89 -0.79
CA LEU A 34 1.65 8.19 0.27
C LEU A 34 2.09 9.40 1.08
N VAL A 35 3.35 9.44 1.52
CA VAL A 35 3.89 10.58 2.27
C VAL A 35 3.85 11.88 1.45
N LEU A 36 4.29 11.83 0.19
CA LEU A 36 4.30 13.00 -0.70
C LEU A 36 2.89 13.47 -1.06
N TYR A 37 2.01 12.53 -1.42
CA TYR A 37 0.65 12.81 -1.83
C TYR A 37 -0.12 13.43 -0.69
N THR A 38 -0.13 12.81 0.49
CA THR A 38 -0.89 13.29 1.66
C THR A 38 -0.24 14.49 2.33
N GLY A 39 1.07 14.69 2.16
CA GLY A 39 1.83 15.72 2.85
C GLY A 39 2.16 15.35 4.29
N PHE A 40 2.18 14.05 4.63
CA PHE A 40 2.52 13.56 5.96
C PHE A 40 3.87 14.12 6.44
N GLY A 41 3.91 14.58 7.69
CA GLY A 41 5.11 15.19 8.31
C GLY A 41 5.48 16.60 7.82
N THR A 42 4.91 17.07 6.70
CA THR A 42 5.22 18.40 6.12
C THR A 42 4.05 19.37 6.16
N SER A 43 2.82 18.88 6.30
CA SER A 43 1.60 19.68 6.31
C SER A 43 0.80 19.42 7.59
N PRO A 44 0.14 20.45 8.14
CA PRO A 44 -0.66 20.30 9.36
C PRO A 44 -1.91 19.44 9.14
N PHE A 45 -2.36 19.30 7.88
CA PHE A 45 -3.51 18.47 7.49
C PHE A 45 -3.21 17.71 6.20
N PRO A 46 -3.83 16.53 5.97
CA PRO A 46 -3.71 15.80 4.72
C PRO A 46 -4.26 16.62 3.55
N ARG A 47 -3.53 16.66 2.44
CA ARG A 47 -3.93 17.36 1.22
C ARG A 47 -3.68 16.48 0.02
N ALA A 48 -4.51 16.54 -1.02
CA ALA A 48 -4.27 15.77 -2.26
C ALA A 48 -3.18 16.41 -3.16
N LYS A 49 -1.89 16.24 -2.84
CA LYS A 49 -0.77 16.86 -3.59
C LYS A 49 -0.38 16.11 -4.87
N THR A 50 -1.33 15.95 -5.79
CA THR A 50 -1.10 15.31 -7.10
C THR A 50 0.11 15.88 -7.87
N PRO A 51 0.36 17.21 -7.91
CA PRO A 51 1.53 17.75 -8.62
C PRO A 51 2.87 17.24 -8.08
N HIS A 52 2.95 16.91 -6.79
CA HIS A 52 4.17 16.41 -6.16
C HIS A 52 4.48 14.98 -6.61
N LEU A 53 3.45 14.17 -6.86
CA LEU A 53 3.61 12.83 -7.44
C LEU A 53 4.15 12.91 -8.86
N VAL A 54 3.59 13.79 -9.68
CA VAL A 54 4.03 13.98 -11.07
C VAL A 54 5.48 14.50 -11.11
N GLN A 55 5.84 15.43 -10.23
CA GLN A 55 7.21 15.95 -10.15
C GLN A 55 8.22 14.89 -9.73
N ARG A 56 7.86 13.99 -8.80
CA ARG A 56 8.77 12.98 -8.26
C ARG A 56 8.89 11.73 -9.13
N PHE A 57 7.76 11.20 -9.60
CA PHE A 57 7.68 9.91 -10.29
C PHE A 57 7.42 10.03 -11.80
N GLY A 58 7.17 11.25 -12.30
CA GLY A 58 6.74 11.49 -13.67
C GLY A 58 5.22 11.33 -13.85
N SER A 59 4.70 11.79 -14.99
CA SER A 59 3.25 11.88 -15.23
C SER A 59 2.54 10.51 -15.22
N ALA A 60 3.05 9.54 -15.97
CA ALA A 60 2.43 8.21 -16.08
C ALA A 60 2.46 7.46 -14.74
N LYS A 61 3.64 7.34 -14.12
CA LYS A 61 3.79 6.62 -12.85
C LYS A 61 3.13 7.35 -11.69
N GLY A 62 3.17 8.68 -11.67
CA GLY A 62 2.48 9.51 -10.68
C GLY A 62 0.96 9.34 -10.74
N ALA A 63 0.38 9.20 -11.93
CA ALA A 63 -1.04 8.90 -12.09
C ALA A 63 -1.40 7.49 -11.60
N GLU A 64 -0.58 6.48 -11.92
CA GLU A 64 -0.74 5.10 -11.42
C GLU A 64 -0.69 5.05 -9.89
N LEU A 65 0.32 5.68 -9.29
CA LEU A 65 0.49 5.73 -7.83
C LEU A 65 -0.66 6.50 -7.17
N LYS A 66 -1.12 7.59 -7.77
CA LYS A 66 -2.31 8.29 -7.30
C LYS A 66 -3.52 7.36 -7.24
N GLN A 67 -3.76 6.59 -8.30
CA GLN A 67 -4.90 5.67 -8.32
C GLN A 67 -4.77 4.62 -7.20
N ARG A 68 -3.60 3.99 -7.06
CA ARG A 68 -3.33 3.04 -5.96
C ARG A 68 -3.57 3.66 -4.58
N ILE A 69 -3.17 4.91 -4.36
CA ILE A 69 -3.42 5.63 -3.10
C ILE A 69 -4.91 5.83 -2.86
N LEU A 70 -5.68 6.20 -3.89
CA LEU A 70 -7.12 6.37 -3.77
C LEU A 70 -7.82 5.05 -3.46
N ASP A 71 -7.40 3.95 -4.09
CA ASP A 71 -7.92 2.61 -3.82
C ASP A 71 -7.64 2.20 -2.36
N LEU A 72 -6.43 2.46 -1.85
CA LEU A 72 -6.09 2.24 -0.44
C LEU A 72 -6.95 3.08 0.51
N LEU A 73 -7.21 4.33 0.17
CA LEU A 73 -8.05 5.21 0.99
C LEU A 73 -9.51 4.80 0.98
N GLU A 74 -10.02 4.30 -0.15
CA GLU A 74 -11.37 3.74 -0.25
C GLU A 74 -11.50 2.44 0.56
N GLU A 75 -10.51 1.56 0.48
CA GLU A 75 -10.46 0.34 1.28
C GLU A 75 -10.44 0.64 2.78
N LEU A 76 -9.70 1.67 3.19
CA LEU A 76 -9.63 2.13 4.57
C LEU A 76 -10.98 2.71 5.07
N GLN A 77 -11.85 3.17 4.17
CA GLN A 77 -13.20 3.65 4.51
C GLN A 77 -14.23 2.51 4.65
N GLN A 78 -13.87 1.27 4.33
CA GLN A 78 -14.76 0.15 4.53
C GLN A 78 -15.15 -0.01 6.01
N PRO A 79 -16.37 -0.50 6.31
CA PRO A 79 -16.81 -0.68 7.68
C PRO A 79 -15.86 -1.59 8.43
N VAL A 80 -15.25 -1.08 9.48
CA VAL A 80 -14.42 -1.87 10.38
C VAL A 80 -15.36 -2.78 11.18
N GLU A 81 -15.16 -4.09 11.08
CA GLU A 81 -15.87 -5.09 11.91
C GLU A 81 -15.54 -4.92 13.40
N ALA A 82 -16.16 -3.95 14.06
CA ALA A 82 -16.04 -3.78 15.50
C ALA A 82 -17.24 -3.04 16.08
N LEU A 83 -18.13 -3.80 16.74
CA LEU A 83 -19.38 -3.34 17.36
C LEU A 83 -19.19 -2.36 18.54
N GLU A 84 -17.98 -2.18 19.06
CA GLU A 84 -17.73 -1.43 20.31
C GLU A 84 -16.61 -0.37 20.23
N VAL A 85 -16.26 0.12 19.04
CA VAL A 85 -15.20 1.14 18.94
C VAL A 85 -15.75 2.52 19.29
N ARG A 86 -15.41 3.01 20.48
CA ARG A 86 -15.92 4.29 21.01
C ARG A 86 -15.08 5.51 20.65
N SER A 87 -13.87 5.34 20.12
CA SER A 87 -12.95 6.46 19.85
C SER A 87 -12.42 6.45 18.41
N ARG A 88 -12.20 7.65 17.85
CA ARG A 88 -11.63 7.82 16.51
C ARG A 88 -10.24 7.20 16.39
N LYS A 89 -9.43 7.26 17.45
CA LYS A 89 -8.10 6.62 17.51
C LYS A 89 -8.22 5.10 17.34
N SER A 90 -9.10 4.47 18.11
CA SER A 90 -9.32 3.03 18.05
C SER A 90 -9.92 2.58 16.72
N LEU A 91 -10.74 3.42 16.08
CA LEU A 91 -11.23 3.15 14.72
C LEU A 91 -10.10 3.15 13.71
N THR A 92 -9.22 4.17 13.76
CA THR A 92 -8.04 4.25 12.90
C THR A 92 -7.12 3.05 13.08
N GLU A 93 -6.80 2.68 14.34
CA GLU A 93 -5.93 1.53 14.64
C GLU A 93 -6.51 0.23 14.04
N ARG A 94 -7.82 0.00 14.20
CA ARG A 94 -8.50 -1.18 13.67
C ARG A 94 -8.58 -1.21 12.15
N ALA A 95 -8.84 -0.07 11.50
CA ALA A 95 -8.84 0.03 10.05
C ALA A 95 -7.46 -0.33 9.48
N ILE A 96 -6.38 0.14 10.13
CA ILE A 96 -5.01 -0.19 9.73
C ILE A 96 -4.67 -1.66 9.98
N GLU A 97 -5.09 -2.23 11.13
CA GLU A 97 -4.92 -3.67 11.43
C GLU A 97 -5.61 -4.58 10.40
N GLN A 98 -6.76 -4.18 9.86
CA GLN A 98 -7.46 -4.93 8.81
C GLN A 98 -6.81 -4.78 7.43
N LEU A 99 -6.23 -3.60 7.14
CA LEU A 99 -5.64 -3.28 5.85
C LEU A 99 -4.23 -3.88 5.70
N GLN A 100 -3.41 -3.85 6.75
CA GLN A 100 -2.00 -4.25 6.70
C GLN A 100 -1.75 -5.68 6.15
N PRO A 101 -2.51 -6.73 6.52
CA PRO A 101 -2.29 -8.09 5.99
C PRO A 101 -2.55 -8.21 4.48
N ARG A 102 -3.34 -7.29 3.91
CA ARG A 102 -3.74 -7.26 2.50
C ARG A 102 -2.75 -6.48 1.63
N HIS A 103 -1.96 -5.60 2.26
CA HIS A 103 -0.99 -4.73 1.60
C HIS A 103 0.40 -4.84 2.27
N PRO A 104 1.09 -5.98 2.12
CA PRO A 104 2.40 -6.21 2.72
C PRO A 104 3.50 -5.28 2.16
N GLU A 105 3.24 -4.58 1.06
CA GLU A 105 4.14 -3.54 0.54
C GLU A 105 4.16 -2.25 1.39
N LEU A 106 3.19 -2.07 2.30
CA LEU A 106 3.12 -0.88 3.15
C LEU A 106 4.05 -1.01 4.35
N ASP A 107 4.98 -0.08 4.45
CA ASP A 107 5.85 0.07 5.62
C ASP A 107 5.24 0.98 6.68
N ASP A 108 5.95 1.16 7.80
CA ASP A 108 5.53 2.01 8.91
C ASP A 108 5.22 3.45 8.48
N SER A 109 5.93 4.00 7.50
CA SER A 109 5.70 5.36 7.00
C SER A 109 4.41 5.46 6.18
N GLY A 110 4.15 4.48 5.32
CA GLY A 110 2.91 4.37 4.56
C GLY A 110 1.69 4.18 5.46
N LEU A 111 1.78 3.27 6.42
CA LEU A 111 0.71 3.01 7.39
C LEU A 111 0.42 4.24 8.26
N LYS A 112 1.45 4.97 8.73
CA LYS A 112 1.27 6.22 9.49
C LYS A 112 0.63 7.32 8.65
N ALA A 113 1.01 7.45 7.37
CA ALA A 113 0.40 8.41 6.46
C ALA A 113 -1.09 8.10 6.21
N LEU A 114 -1.46 6.82 6.04
CA LEU A 114 -2.84 6.38 5.91
C LEU A 114 -3.64 6.63 7.18
N ALA A 115 -3.11 6.22 8.35
CA ALA A 115 -3.75 6.41 9.65
C ALA A 115 -4.03 7.90 9.93
N TRP A 116 -3.06 8.75 9.64
CA TRP A 116 -3.19 10.20 9.74
C TRP A 116 -4.27 10.74 8.78
N THR A 117 -4.26 10.28 7.53
CA THR A 117 -5.25 10.68 6.51
C THR A 117 -6.68 10.28 6.89
N TYR A 118 -6.89 9.07 7.40
CA TYR A 118 -8.17 8.62 7.92
C TYR A 118 -8.65 9.45 9.12
N SER A 119 -7.72 9.76 10.02
CA SER A 119 -8.01 10.49 11.25
C SER A 119 -8.41 11.95 10.99
N PHE A 120 -7.90 12.61 9.94
CA PHE A 120 -8.20 14.01 9.67
C PHE A 120 -9.10 14.25 8.44
N GLY A 121 -9.24 13.25 7.57
CA GLY A 121 -9.87 13.37 6.26
C GLY A 121 -8.93 14.02 5.25
N LEU A 122 -8.95 13.51 4.01
CA LEU A 122 -8.26 14.13 2.89
C LEU A 122 -9.04 15.36 2.40
N ARG A 123 -8.33 16.46 2.13
CA ARG A 123 -8.89 17.72 1.60
C ARG A 123 -8.33 18.08 0.23
#